data_AF-A0A0F9SGM4-F1
#
_entry.id   AF-A0A0F9SGM4-F1
#
_cell.length_a   1.000
_cell.length_b   1.000
_cell.length_c   1.000
_cell.angle_alpha   90.00
_cell.angle_beta   90.00
_cell.angle_gamma   90.00
#
_symmetry.space_group_name_H-M   'P 1'
#
loop_
_entity.id
_entity.type
_entity.pdbx_description
1 polymer ?
#
loop_
_entity_poly.entity_id
_entity_poly.type
_entity_poly.pdbx_seq_one_letter_code
_entity_poly.pdbx_strand_id
1 'polypeptide(L)'
;MKVRSFVCRSYEEAEALLKGKSTRTVCNNTVLSIRPGQEDDCIRLRLHGHIIAFLFRDRVRLFSRGWHTATTKGRLNSVLPIRWSIYQEKGLWWLRDRRSGMMAMFFEGVEIRYREE
;
A
#
# COMPACT_ATOMS: atom_id res chain seq x y z
N MET A 1 19.74 -8.88 11.94
CA MET A 1 18.62 -8.01 12.36
C MET A 1 17.31 -8.60 11.85
N LYS A 2 16.33 -8.89 12.71
CA LYS A 2 14.98 -9.26 12.26
C LYS A 2 14.31 -8.00 11.70
N VAL A 3 14.34 -7.83 10.38
CA VAL A 3 13.52 -6.82 9.72
C VAL A 3 12.07 -7.18 10.03
N ARG A 4 11.41 -6.42 10.91
CA ARG A 4 9.96 -6.52 11.05
C ARG A 4 9.40 -6.21 9.67
N SER A 5 8.83 -7.20 9.00
CA SER A 5 8.12 -7.03 7.74
C SER A 5 6.64 -7.27 8.03
N PHE A 6 5.79 -6.57 7.29
CA PHE A 6 4.37 -6.85 7.29
C PHE A 6 3.93 -6.97 5.83
N VAL A 7 2.84 -7.68 5.64
CA VAL A 7 2.17 -7.85 4.36
C VAL A 7 0.68 -7.78 4.66
N CYS A 8 -0.04 -6.92 3.95
CA CYS A 8 -1.49 -6.86 3.97
C CYS A 8 -1.99 -6.39 2.61
N ARG A 9 -2.20 -7.36 1.72
CA ARG A 9 -2.52 -7.19 0.30
C ARG A 9 -4.00 -6.97 0.04
N SER A 10 -4.83 -6.92 1.08
CA SER A 10 -6.26 -6.62 1.03
C SER A 10 -6.69 -5.81 2.26
N TYR A 11 -7.89 -5.24 2.18
CA TYR A 11 -8.54 -4.60 3.33
C TYR A 11 -8.69 -5.55 4.52
N GLU A 12 -9.15 -6.77 4.27
CA GLU A 12 -9.40 -7.78 5.30
C GLU A 12 -8.11 -8.14 6.07
N GLU A 13 -6.99 -8.29 5.34
CA GLU A 13 -5.69 -8.54 5.97
C GLU A 13 -5.23 -7.34 6.81
N ALA A 14 -5.48 -6.12 6.34
CA ALA A 14 -5.13 -4.91 7.10
C ALA A 14 -6.01 -4.73 8.35
N GLU A 15 -7.28 -5.09 8.27
CA GLU A 15 -8.21 -5.10 9.40
C GLU A 15 -7.81 -6.16 10.44
N ALA A 16 -7.46 -7.36 9.99
CA ALA A 16 -6.91 -8.42 10.85
C ALA A 16 -5.61 -7.97 11.55
N LEU A 17 -4.76 -7.20 10.86
CA LEU A 17 -3.59 -6.58 11.47
C LEU A 17 -3.96 -5.54 12.52
N LEU A 18 -5.07 -4.82 12.41
CA LEU A 18 -5.48 -3.85 13.43
C LEU A 18 -5.94 -4.53 14.72
N LYS A 19 -6.42 -5.79 14.68
CA LYS A 19 -6.91 -6.55 15.85
C LYS A 19 -7.94 -5.75 16.66
N GLY A 20 -8.88 -5.09 15.98
CA GLY A 20 -9.92 -4.26 16.60
C GLY A 20 -9.44 -2.91 17.15
N LYS A 21 -8.17 -2.53 16.98
CA LYS A 21 -7.68 -1.19 17.35
C LYS A 21 -7.94 -0.18 16.24
N SER A 22 -8.17 1.08 16.63
CA SER A 22 -8.30 2.18 15.66
C SER A 22 -6.98 2.51 14.94
N THR A 23 -5.84 2.24 15.59
CA THR A 23 -4.50 2.49 15.05
C THR A 23 -3.50 1.45 15.55
N ARG A 24 -2.58 1.01 14.68
CA ARG A 24 -1.51 0.09 15.05
C ARG A 24 -0.23 0.31 14.23
N THR A 25 0.91 0.36 14.90
CA THR A 25 2.22 0.30 14.25
C THR A 25 2.49 -1.12 13.75
N VAL A 26 2.66 -1.27 12.43
CA VAL A 26 2.91 -2.57 11.78
C VAL A 26 4.40 -2.83 11.55
N CYS A 27 5.19 -1.78 11.32
CA CYS A 27 6.62 -1.90 11.11
C CYS A 27 7.32 -0.55 11.21
N ASN A 28 8.34 -0.42 12.07
CA ASN A 28 9.13 0.81 12.23
C ASN A 28 8.21 2.05 12.24
N ASN A 29 8.48 3.05 11.41
CA ASN A 29 7.67 4.27 11.25
C ASN A 29 6.41 4.08 10.38
N THR A 30 5.87 2.86 10.32
CA THR A 30 4.71 2.51 9.48
C THR A 30 3.51 2.13 10.35
N VAL A 31 2.41 2.85 10.15
CA VAL A 31 1.22 2.79 11.00
C VAL A 31 -0.02 2.57 10.14
N LEU A 32 -0.85 1.58 10.51
CA LEU A 32 -2.20 1.40 10.00
C LEU A 32 -3.19 2.17 10.88
N SER A 33 -4.21 2.76 10.28
CA SER A 33 -5.30 3.38 11.03
C SER A 33 -6.60 3.38 10.26
N ILE A 34 -7.70 3.13 10.97
CA ILE A 34 -9.06 3.20 10.44
C ILE A 34 -9.41 4.67 10.17
N ARG A 35 -10.18 4.94 9.11
CA ARG A 35 -10.84 6.22 8.92
C ARG A 35 -12.36 5.99 8.80
N PRO A 36 -13.09 6.03 9.91
CA PRO A 36 -14.55 6.04 9.81
C PRO A 36 -15.01 7.40 9.23
N GLY A 37 -15.97 7.37 8.29
CA GLY A 37 -16.79 8.54 7.97
C GLY A 37 -16.39 9.45 6.80
N GLN A 38 -15.64 8.99 5.79
CA GLN A 38 -15.57 9.70 4.50
C GLN A 38 -15.70 8.72 3.33
N GLU A 39 -16.84 8.79 2.64
CA GLU A 39 -17.23 8.21 1.32
C GLU A 39 -16.96 6.73 1.02
N ASP A 40 -15.99 6.08 1.65
CA ASP A 40 -15.76 4.64 1.62
C ASP A 40 -14.98 4.24 2.89
N ASP A 41 -15.43 3.20 3.60
CA ASP A 41 -14.66 2.61 4.70
C ASP A 41 -13.28 2.19 4.20
N CYS A 42 -12.23 2.83 4.72
CA CYS A 42 -10.86 2.56 4.30
C CYS A 42 -9.88 2.53 5.48
N ILE A 43 -8.82 1.75 5.28
CA ILE A 43 -7.67 1.69 6.18
C ILE A 43 -6.54 2.49 5.55
N ARG A 44 -5.98 3.43 6.32
CA ARG A 44 -4.85 4.26 5.90
C ARG A 44 -3.54 3.62 6.33
N LEU A 45 -2.61 3.49 5.40
CA LEU A 45 -1.21 3.22 5.69
C LEU A 45 -0.43 4.53 5.73
N ARG A 46 0.22 4.80 6.85
CA ARG A 46 1.10 5.95 7.05
C ARG A 46 2.54 5.52 7.18
N LEU A 47 3.46 6.25 6.55
CA LEU A 47 4.90 6.11 6.71
C LEU A 47 5.47 7.48 7.13
N HIS A 48 6.15 7.54 8.27
CA HIS A 48 6.63 8.79 8.87
C HIS A 48 5.53 9.86 9.01
N GLY A 49 4.31 9.44 9.36
CA GLY A 49 3.16 10.35 9.51
C GLY A 49 2.43 10.69 8.21
N HIS A 50 3.01 10.43 7.03
CA HIS A 50 2.39 10.70 5.74
C HIS A 50 1.58 9.51 5.24
N ILE A 51 0.40 9.75 4.69
CA ILE A 51 -0.44 8.69 4.11
C ILE A 51 0.14 8.28 2.75
N ILE A 52 0.58 7.02 2.66
CA ILE A 52 1.17 6.44 1.45
C ILE A 52 0.23 5.44 0.76
N ALA A 53 -0.79 4.94 1.45
CA ALA A 53 -1.83 4.14 0.81
C ALA A 53 -3.18 4.25 1.53
N PHE A 54 -4.25 4.10 0.76
CA PHE A 54 -5.59 3.80 1.25
C PHE A 54 -5.97 2.41 0.77
N LEU A 55 -6.32 1.53 1.69
CA LEU A 55 -6.88 0.21 1.40
C LEU A 55 -8.39 0.31 1.55
N PHE A 56 -9.10 0.19 0.44
CA PHE A 56 -10.56 0.06 0.36
C PHE A 56 -10.91 -1.42 0.25
N ARG A 57 -12.18 -1.80 0.30
CA ARG A 57 -12.59 -3.22 0.23
C ARG A 57 -12.27 -3.88 -1.12
N ASP A 58 -12.32 -3.13 -2.21
CA ASP A 58 -12.19 -3.60 -3.60
C ASP A 58 -10.88 -3.18 -4.26
N ARG A 59 -10.22 -2.13 -3.75
CA ARG A 59 -9.05 -1.50 -4.37
C ARG A 59 -8.06 -0.95 -3.34
N VAL A 60 -6.85 -0.68 -3.81
CA VAL A 60 -5.84 0.09 -3.08
C VAL A 60 -5.46 1.33 -3.89
N ARG A 61 -5.35 2.48 -3.21
CA ARG A 61 -4.87 3.74 -3.79
C ARG A 61 -3.53 4.10 -3.20
N LEU A 62 -2.53 4.38 -4.05
CA LEU A 62 -1.14 4.53 -3.63
C LEU A 62 -0.62 5.96 -3.82
N PHE A 63 0.26 6.38 -2.91
CA PHE A 63 0.91 7.69 -2.90
C PHE A 63 2.37 7.51 -2.49
N SER A 64 3.30 8.01 -3.31
CA SER A 64 4.71 8.11 -2.90
C SER A 64 4.96 9.34 -2.04
N ARG A 65 4.09 10.36 -2.12
CA ARG A 65 4.27 11.67 -1.47
C ARG A 65 5.58 12.37 -1.87
N GLY A 66 6.05 12.11 -3.09
CA GLY A 66 7.32 12.60 -3.62
C GLY A 66 8.55 11.86 -3.09
N TRP A 67 8.36 10.78 -2.31
CA TRP A 67 9.46 10.01 -1.73
C TRP A 67 9.74 8.74 -2.53
N HIS A 68 10.62 8.85 -3.54
CA HIS A 68 11.06 7.71 -4.35
C HIS A 68 12.19 6.90 -3.69
N THR A 69 12.00 6.51 -2.42
CA THR A 69 13.00 5.76 -1.64
C THR A 69 12.72 4.25 -1.63
N ALA A 70 13.77 3.44 -1.40
CA ALA A 70 13.63 1.99 -1.24
C ALA A 70 12.66 1.62 -0.11
N THR A 71 12.63 2.40 0.98
CA THR A 71 11.71 2.20 2.11
C THR A 71 10.26 2.42 1.69
N THR A 72 9.94 3.56 1.07
CA THR A 72 8.58 3.83 0.59
C THR A 72 8.12 2.75 -0.39
N LYS A 73 8.98 2.37 -1.35
CA LYS A 73 8.70 1.30 -2.31
C LYS A 73 8.41 -0.03 -1.62
N GLY A 74 9.21 -0.40 -0.63
CA GLY A 74 9.02 -1.63 0.14
C GLY A 74 7.67 -1.64 0.88
N ARG A 75 7.25 -0.50 1.44
CA ARG A 75 5.97 -0.37 2.14
C ARG A 75 4.76 -0.42 1.22
N LEU A 76 4.85 0.20 0.05
CA LEU A 76 3.78 0.11 -0.96
C LEU A 76 3.67 -1.32 -1.50
N ASN A 77 4.79 -2.00 -1.75
CA ASN A 77 4.77 -3.41 -2.17
C ASN A 77 4.18 -4.35 -1.11
N SER A 78 4.30 -4.03 0.18
CA SER A 78 3.67 -4.81 1.26
C SER A 78 2.14 -4.78 1.23
N VAL A 79 1.54 -3.77 0.60
CA VAL A 79 0.08 -3.61 0.50
C VAL A 79 -0.49 -3.85 -0.89
N LEU A 80 0.38 -4.11 -1.87
CA LEU A 80 -0.04 -4.42 -3.23
C LEU A 80 -0.59 -5.84 -3.33
N PRO A 81 -1.62 -6.06 -4.17
CA PRO A 81 -2.05 -7.41 -4.52
C PRO A 81 -0.87 -8.19 -5.12
N ILE A 82 -0.83 -9.51 -4.94
CA ILE A 82 0.33 -10.34 -5.34
C ILE A 82 0.69 -10.22 -6.82
N ARG A 83 -0.29 -9.91 -7.66
CA ARG A 83 -0.16 -9.67 -9.10
C ARG A 83 0.66 -8.43 -9.42
N TRP A 84 0.61 -7.41 -8.57
CA TRP A 84 1.21 -6.11 -8.81
C TRP A 84 2.50 -5.94 -8.02
N SER A 85 3.44 -5.21 -8.60
CA SER A 85 4.62 -4.77 -7.87
C SER A 85 5.13 -3.44 -8.37
N ILE A 86 5.64 -2.62 -7.46
CA ILE A 86 6.36 -1.39 -7.79
C ILE A 86 7.85 -1.72 -7.83
N TYR A 87 8.49 -1.38 -8.93
CA TYR A 87 9.94 -1.40 -9.06
C TYR A 87 10.45 -0.04 -9.51
N GLN A 88 11.76 0.16 -9.42
CA GLN A 88 12.41 1.42 -9.76
C GLN A 88 13.48 1.16 -10.80
N GLU A 89 13.48 1.96 -11.85
CA GLU A 89 14.47 1.90 -12.92
C GLU A 89 14.81 3.33 -13.36
N LYS A 90 16.12 3.64 -13.41
CA LYS A 90 16.64 4.98 -13.80
C LYS A 90 15.98 6.15 -13.05
N GLY A 91 15.70 5.97 -11.75
CA GLY A 91 15.08 6.99 -10.91
C GLY A 91 13.55 7.09 -11.02
N LEU A 92 12.93 6.39 -11.99
CA LEU A 92 11.49 6.35 -12.19
C LEU A 92 10.88 5.11 -11.54
N TRP A 93 9.66 5.26 -11.04
CA TRP A 93 8.89 4.15 -10.48
C TRP A 93 7.88 3.63 -11.49
N TRP A 94 7.75 2.32 -11.49
CA TRP A 94 6.94 1.59 -12.45
C TRP A 94 6.08 0.57 -11.72
N LEU A 95 4.83 0.48 -12.12
CA LEU A 95 3.91 -0.59 -11.78
C LEU A 95 4.02 -1.70 -12.81
N ARG A 96 4.28 -2.92 -12.33
CA ARG A 96 4.32 -4.12 -13.15
C ARG A 96 3.18 -5.05 -12.76
N ASP A 97 2.39 -5.43 -13.76
CA ASP A 97 1.49 -6.57 -13.69
C ASP A 97 2.29 -7.84 -14.01
N ARG A 98 2.43 -8.73 -13.03
CA ARG A 98 3.17 -9.98 -13.16
C ARG A 98 2.43 -11.03 -13.99
N ARG A 99 1.12 -10.87 -14.18
CA ARG A 99 0.29 -11.80 -14.98
C ARG A 99 0.36 -11.46 -16.47
N SER A 100 0.10 -10.21 -16.83
CA SER A 100 0.10 -9.77 -18.23
C SER A 100 1.47 -9.34 -18.75
N GLY A 101 2.41 -9.03 -17.85
CA GLY A 101 3.67 -8.39 -18.21
C GLY A 101 3.54 -6.88 -18.46
N MET A 102 2.34 -6.30 -18.35
CA MET A 102 2.12 -4.88 -18.54
C MET A 102 2.95 -4.05 -17.55
N MET A 103 3.52 -2.96 -18.07
CA MET A 103 4.28 -1.99 -17.30
C MET A 103 3.65 -0.61 -17.51
N ALA A 104 3.36 0.07 -16.41
CA ALA A 104 2.83 1.42 -16.40
C ALA A 104 3.68 2.28 -15.47
N MET A 105 3.83 3.57 -15.79
CA MET A 105 4.50 4.50 -14.89
C MET A 105 3.67 4.68 -13.61
N PHE A 106 4.33 4.69 -12.46
CA PHE A 106 3.68 5.02 -11.20
C PHE A 106 3.38 6.52 -11.14
N PHE A 107 2.18 6.90 -10.69
CA PHE A 107 1.81 8.27 -10.41
C PHE A 107 1.04 8.37 -9.09
N GLU A 108 1.01 9.56 -8.50
CA GLU A 108 0.30 9.81 -7.24
C GLU A 108 -1.20 9.54 -7.39
N GLY A 109 -1.76 8.74 -6.48
CA GLY A 109 -3.18 8.43 -6.49
C GLY A 109 -3.58 7.28 -7.42
N VAL A 110 -2.61 6.54 -7.97
CA VAL A 110 -2.92 5.34 -8.77
C VAL A 110 -3.74 4.33 -7.96
N GLU A 111 -4.77 3.79 -8.60
CA GLU A 111 -5.69 2.81 -8.01
C GLU A 111 -5.52 1.43 -8.66
N ILE A 112 -5.50 0.40 -7.82
CA ILE A 112 -5.35 -0.98 -8.24
C ILE A 112 -6.44 -1.79 -7.57
N ARG A 113 -7.30 -2.42 -8.39
CA ARG A 113 -8.36 -3.31 -7.90
C ARG A 113 -7.78 -4.67 -7.49
N TYR A 114 -8.36 -5.28 -6.47
CA TYR A 114 -7.98 -6.62 -5.99
C TYR A 114 -8.43 -7.73 -6.93
N ARG A 115 -9.61 -7.55 -7.56
CA ARG A 115 -10.22 -8.48 -8.51
C ARG A 115 -10.48 -7.75 -9.82
N GLU A 116 -10.30 -8.47 -10.92
CA GLU A 116 -10.89 -8.09 -12.21
C GLU A 116 -12.33 -8.61 -12.19
N GLU A 117 -13.30 -7.75 -12.51
CA GLU A 117 -14.64 -8.21 -12.91
C GLU A 117 -14.54 -8.97 -14.24
#